data_AF-C7ZB14-F1
#
_entry.id   AF-C7ZB14-F1
#
_cell.length_a   1.000
_cell.length_b   1.000
_cell.length_c   1.000
_cell.angle_alpha   90.00
_cell.angle_beta   90.00
_cell.angle_gamma   90.00
#
_symmetry.space_group_name_H-M   'P 1'
#
loop_
_entity.id
_entity.type
_entity.pdbx_description
1 polymer ?
#
loop_
_entity_poly.entity_id
_entity_poly.type
_entity_poly.pdbx_seq_one_letter_code
_entity_poly.pdbx_strand_id
1 'polypeptide(L)'
;MSTKKTFDRFVEFINSGDRTLGEQIIDESAEFHVPFDSKPLKGLDGYMQILGMMRGAFPDIQWTVEEIVCEGNKVVARFTTRGTHNGPFLGTPPSGKAIQMTAMNLYKIVNGKIVEEYGLPDMFGLMVQIGAVKIPLP
;
A
#
# COMPACT_ATOMS: atom_id res chain seq x y z
N MET A 1 -3.39 -18.33 -12.87
CA MET A 1 -2.07 -17.89 -12.35
C MET A 1 -1.94 -18.42 -10.92
N SER A 2 -0.75 -18.78 -10.44
CA SER A 2 -0.61 -19.18 -9.03
C SER A 2 -0.76 -17.96 -8.12
N THR A 3 -1.22 -18.16 -6.88
CA THR A 3 -1.38 -17.11 -5.85
C THR A 3 -0.13 -16.24 -5.72
N LYS A 4 1.04 -16.87 -5.57
CA LYS A 4 2.33 -16.16 -5.49
C LYS A 4 2.62 -15.34 -6.74
N LYS A 5 2.42 -15.89 -7.94
CA LYS A 5 2.73 -15.18 -9.19
C LYS A 5 1.80 -13.98 -9.43
N THR A 6 0.52 -14.07 -9.03
CA THR A 6 -0.38 -12.91 -9.01
C THR A 6 0.14 -11.84 -8.05
N PHE A 7 0.58 -12.25 -6.86
CA PHE A 7 1.12 -11.33 -5.87
C PHE A 7 2.42 -10.65 -6.32
N ASP A 8 3.34 -11.39 -6.96
CA ASP A 8 4.58 -10.81 -7.50
C ASP A 8 4.27 -9.70 -8.54
N ARG A 9 3.28 -9.93 -9.42
CA ARG A 9 2.80 -8.89 -10.37
C ARG A 9 2.11 -7.71 -9.69
N PHE A 10 1.47 -7.95 -8.55
CA PHE A 10 0.93 -6.86 -7.75
C PHE A 10 2.03 -5.98 -7.18
N VAL A 11 3.13 -6.56 -6.73
CA VAL A 11 4.31 -5.80 -6.28
C VAL A 11 4.91 -4.98 -7.43
N GLU A 12 4.96 -5.53 -8.65
CA GLU A 12 5.36 -4.77 -9.85
C GLU A 12 4.39 -3.61 -10.12
N PHE A 13 3.08 -3.86 -10.03
CA PHE A 13 2.04 -2.86 -10.25
C PHE A 13 2.14 -1.70 -9.25
N ILE A 14 2.23 -1.95 -7.94
CA ILE A 14 2.27 -0.87 -6.95
C ILE A 14 3.52 0.00 -7.08
N ASN A 15 4.66 -0.59 -7.47
CA ASN A 15 5.92 0.13 -7.66
C ASN A 15 5.99 0.90 -9.00
N SER A 16 5.36 0.40 -10.05
CA SER A 16 5.33 1.06 -11.37
C SER A 16 4.17 2.05 -11.54
N GLY A 17 3.04 1.80 -10.88
CA GLY A 17 1.78 2.49 -11.16
C GLY A 17 1.16 2.15 -12.52
N ASP A 18 1.62 1.09 -13.20
CA ASP A 18 1.10 0.70 -14.52
C ASP A 18 -0.33 0.16 -14.42
N ARG A 19 -1.30 0.97 -14.83
CA ARG A 19 -2.72 0.62 -14.83
C ARG A 19 -3.01 -0.67 -15.63
N THR A 20 -2.25 -0.95 -16.68
CA THR A 20 -2.39 -2.17 -17.51
C THR A 20 -2.09 -3.43 -16.71
N LEU A 21 -1.10 -3.38 -15.81
CA LEU A 21 -0.84 -4.48 -14.88
C LEU A 21 -1.99 -4.61 -13.89
N GLY A 22 -2.47 -3.49 -13.35
CA GLY A 22 -3.61 -3.42 -12.45
C GLY A 22 -4.87 -4.10 -13.00
N GLU A 23 -5.23 -3.84 -14.27
CA GLU A 23 -6.41 -4.43 -14.93
C GLU A 23 -6.37 -5.97 -15.00
N GLN A 24 -5.16 -6.53 -15.09
CA GLN A 24 -4.95 -7.97 -15.18
C GLN A 24 -5.07 -8.66 -13.82
N ILE A 25 -4.69 -7.97 -12.75
CA ILE A 25 -4.49 -8.58 -11.43
C ILE A 25 -5.47 -8.11 -10.36
N ILE A 26 -6.25 -7.05 -10.60
CA ILE A 26 -7.29 -6.57 -9.68
C ILE A 26 -8.65 -6.98 -10.23
N ASP A 27 -9.46 -7.58 -9.37
CA ASP A 27 -10.85 -7.88 -9.68
C ASP A 27 -11.71 -6.60 -9.64
N GLU A 28 -12.74 -6.54 -10.47
CA GLU A 28 -13.64 -5.38 -10.51
C GLU A 28 -14.40 -5.20 -9.17
N SER A 29 -14.66 -6.30 -8.48
CA SER A 29 -15.32 -6.32 -7.17
C SER A 29 -14.35 -6.18 -5.99
N ALA A 30 -13.05 -6.01 -6.25
CA ALA A 30 -12.04 -6.01 -5.22
C ALA A 30 -12.28 -4.93 -4.16
N GLU A 31 -12.11 -5.27 -2.89
CA GLU A 31 -12.25 -4.35 -1.76
C GLU A 31 -10.91 -4.12 -1.06
N PHE A 32 -10.51 -2.86 -0.93
CA PHE A 32 -9.25 -2.45 -0.30
C PHE A 32 -9.56 -1.69 0.99
N HIS A 33 -9.29 -2.33 2.12
CA HIS A 33 -9.53 -1.80 3.46
C HIS A 33 -8.29 -1.05 3.95
N VAL A 34 -8.46 0.24 4.23
CA VAL A 34 -7.40 1.15 4.68
C VAL A 34 -7.68 1.64 6.12
N PRO A 35 -6.66 1.96 6.92
CA PRO A 35 -6.86 2.23 8.36
C PRO A 35 -7.52 3.58 8.68
N PHE A 36 -7.79 4.42 7.68
CA PHE A 36 -8.29 5.80 7.86
C PHE A 36 -9.72 6.00 7.33
N ASP A 37 -10.36 4.99 6.73
CA ASP A 37 -11.77 5.02 6.35
C ASP A 37 -12.42 3.66 6.63
N SER A 38 -13.66 3.68 7.13
CA SER A 38 -14.47 2.48 7.35
C SER A 38 -15.00 1.85 6.06
N LYS A 39 -15.05 2.61 4.95
CA LYS A 39 -15.54 2.13 3.67
C LYS A 39 -14.35 1.68 2.80
N PRO A 40 -14.38 0.45 2.25
CA PRO A 40 -13.31 0.01 1.38
C PRO A 40 -13.34 0.78 0.05
N LEU A 41 -12.15 1.02 -0.49
CA LEU A 41 -11.97 1.44 -1.87
C LEU A 41 -12.21 0.25 -2.79
N LYS A 42 -12.79 0.49 -3.98
CA LYS A 42 -13.27 -0.60 -4.86
C LYS A 42 -12.57 -0.65 -6.20
N GLY A 43 -12.19 -1.87 -6.59
CA GLY A 43 -11.58 -2.18 -7.88
C GLY A 43 -10.29 -1.42 -8.15
N LEU A 44 -9.85 -1.43 -9.40
CA LEU A 44 -8.61 -0.79 -9.81
C LEU A 44 -8.62 0.73 -9.57
N ASP A 45 -9.73 1.41 -9.85
CA ASP A 45 -9.82 2.86 -9.62
C ASP A 45 -9.68 3.21 -8.14
N GLY A 46 -10.27 2.42 -7.25
CA GLY A 46 -10.07 2.57 -5.81
C GLY A 46 -8.61 2.39 -5.42
N TYR A 47 -7.92 1.39 -5.96
CA TYR A 47 -6.50 1.20 -5.69
C TYR A 47 -5.62 2.32 -6.23
N MET A 48 -5.93 2.84 -7.43
CA MET A 48 -5.21 3.97 -8.02
C MET A 48 -5.36 5.25 -7.20
N GLN A 49 -6.46 5.42 -6.46
CA GLN A 49 -6.59 6.51 -5.49
C GLN A 49 -5.61 6.36 -4.33
N ILE A 50 -5.39 5.14 -3.82
CA ILE A 50 -4.38 4.86 -2.79
C ILE A 50 -2.98 5.20 -3.31
N LEU A 51 -2.62 4.71 -4.49
CA LEU A 51 -1.32 5.01 -5.12
C LEU A 51 -1.15 6.50 -5.39
N GLY A 52 -2.19 7.17 -5.88
CA GLY A 52 -2.18 8.61 -6.13
C GLY A 52 -1.99 9.43 -4.86
N MET A 53 -2.66 9.07 -3.77
CA MET A 53 -2.47 9.70 -2.46
C MET A 53 -1.03 9.52 -1.96
N MET A 54 -0.52 8.28 -1.98
CA MET A 54 0.83 8.00 -1.51
C MET A 54 1.90 8.67 -2.37
N ARG A 55 1.80 8.61 -3.70
CA ARG A 55 2.75 9.27 -4.62
C ARG A 55 2.63 10.80 -4.61
N GLY A 56 1.46 11.34 -4.31
CA GLY A 56 1.27 12.77 -4.12
C GLY A 56 2.09 13.31 -2.94
N ALA A 57 2.14 12.56 -1.83
CA ALA A 57 2.93 12.91 -0.66
C ALA A 57 4.41 12.48 -0.75
N PHE A 58 4.67 11.34 -1.38
CA PHE A 58 5.96 10.67 -1.47
C PHE A 58 6.25 10.30 -2.94
N PRO A 59 6.74 11.23 -3.79
CA PRO A 59 6.85 11.01 -5.23
C PRO A 59 7.74 9.84 -5.64
N ASP A 60 8.76 9.54 -4.84
CA ASP A 60 9.75 8.49 -4.99
C ASP A 60 9.40 7.20 -4.23
N ILE A 61 8.15 7.07 -3.74
CA ILE A 61 7.76 5.94 -2.90
C ILE A 61 7.92 4.60 -3.60
N GLN A 62 8.50 3.64 -2.87
CA GLN A 62 8.70 2.25 -3.27
C GLN A 62 8.30 1.31 -2.13
N TRP A 63 7.74 0.16 -2.50
CA TRP A 63 7.33 -0.92 -1.61
C TRP A 63 8.21 -2.14 -1.84
N THR A 64 8.94 -2.54 -0.81
CA THR A 64 9.75 -3.74 -0.79
C THR A 64 9.03 -4.81 0.02
N VAL A 65 8.82 -5.98 -0.59
CA VAL A 65 8.35 -7.16 0.12
C VAL A 65 9.52 -7.75 0.91
N GLU A 66 9.39 -7.79 2.22
CA GLU A 66 10.39 -8.39 3.10
C GLU A 66 10.10 -9.87 3.34
N GLU A 67 8.82 -10.22 3.39
CA GLU A 67 8.38 -11.57 3.75
C GLU A 67 6.98 -11.83 3.23
N ILE A 68 6.73 -13.06 2.79
CA ILE A 68 5.39 -13.51 2.39
C ILE A 68 5.09 -14.90 2.94
N VAL A 69 3.84 -15.12 3.32
CA VAL A 69 3.27 -16.43 3.62
C VAL A 69 2.07 -16.64 2.73
N CYS A 70 2.07 -17.74 1.97
CA CYS A 70 0.97 -18.10 1.08
C CYS A 70 0.27 -19.35 1.60
N GLU A 71 -1.04 -19.25 1.83
CA GLU A 71 -1.89 -20.37 2.23
C GLU A 71 -3.16 -20.39 1.35
N GLY A 72 -3.23 -21.39 0.46
CA GLY A 72 -4.31 -21.50 -0.51
C GLY A 72 -4.47 -20.24 -1.37
N ASN A 73 -5.56 -19.51 -1.15
CA ASN A 73 -5.92 -18.28 -1.86
C ASN A 73 -5.59 -17.00 -1.08
N LYS A 74 -4.90 -17.11 0.06
CA LYS A 74 -4.51 -15.97 0.89
C LYS A 74 -3.00 -15.73 0.83
N VAL A 75 -2.61 -14.47 0.91
CA VAL A 75 -1.21 -14.05 1.07
C VAL A 75 -1.14 -13.08 2.23
N VAL A 76 -0.27 -13.34 3.20
CA VAL A 76 0.18 -12.32 4.16
C VAL A 76 1.53 -11.82 3.70
N ALA A 77 1.70 -10.51 3.62
CA ALA A 77 2.95 -9.89 3.21
C ALA A 77 3.38 -8.82 4.20
N ARG A 78 4.65 -8.87 4.61
CA ARG A 78 5.31 -7.80 5.35
C ARG A 78 6.08 -6.93 4.37
N PHE A 79 5.81 -5.64 4.41
CA PHE A 79 6.45 -4.66 3.53
C PHE A 79 7.32 -3.69 4.33
N THR A 80 8.39 -3.23 3.69
CA THR A 80 9.03 -1.96 4.00
C THR A 80 8.74 -0.98 2.87
N THR A 81 8.19 0.17 3.19
CA THR A 81 7.93 1.27 2.27
C THR A 81 8.89 2.41 2.54
N ARG A 82 9.52 2.94 1.48
CA ARG A 82 10.48 4.05 1.55
C ARG A 82 10.09 5.15 0.60
N GLY A 83 10.37 6.40 0.96
CA GLY A 83 10.16 7.56 0.10
C GLY A 83 10.56 8.85 0.81
N THR A 84 10.29 9.99 0.19
CA THR A 84 10.62 11.33 0.68
C THR A 84 9.37 12.19 0.73
N HIS A 85 9.08 12.77 1.90
CA HIS A 85 7.87 13.57 2.11
C HIS A 85 7.97 14.95 1.45
N ASN A 86 7.63 15.00 0.16
CA ASN A 86 7.77 16.19 -0.71
C ASN A 86 6.43 16.77 -1.17
N GLY A 87 5.31 16.12 -0.87
CA GLY A 87 3.97 16.70 -1.00
C GLY A 87 3.22 16.71 0.33
N PRO A 88 2.05 17.35 0.39
CA PRO A 88 1.22 17.35 1.60
C PRO A 88 0.64 15.96 1.88
N PHE A 89 0.55 15.59 3.15
CA PHE A 89 -0.03 14.32 3.57
C PHE A 89 -0.93 14.49 4.80
N LEU A 90 -2.22 14.17 4.68
CA LEU A 90 -3.22 14.26 5.76
C LEU A 90 -3.17 15.60 6.54
N GLY A 91 -3.08 16.71 5.80
CA GLY A 91 -3.00 18.06 6.39
C GLY A 91 -1.60 18.50 6.85
N THR A 92 -0.60 17.63 6.75
CA THR A 92 0.79 17.94 7.10
C THR A 92 1.52 18.46 5.85
N PRO A 93 2.19 19.63 5.92
CA PRO A 93 2.99 20.14 4.80
C PRO A 93 4.23 19.27 4.55
N PRO A 94 4.83 19.31 3.34
CA PRO A 94 6.01 18.53 3.01
C PRO A 94 7.17 18.87 3.95
N SER A 95 7.78 17.85 4.53
CA SER A 95 8.86 17.99 5.50
C SER A 95 10.26 17.85 4.90
N GLY A 96 10.37 17.33 3.66
CA GLY A 96 11.63 16.99 3.00
C GLY A 96 12.36 15.78 3.59
N LYS A 97 11.79 15.12 4.61
CA LYS A 97 12.40 13.96 5.28
C LYS A 97 12.18 12.68 4.49
N ALA A 98 13.20 11.82 4.48
CA ALA A 98 13.04 10.43 4.10
C ALA A 98 12.20 9.69 5.16
N ILE A 99 11.35 8.77 4.72
CA ILE A 99 10.55 7.90 5.56
C ILE A 99 10.91 6.44 5.34
N GLN A 100 10.73 5.64 6.38
CA GLN A 100 10.67 4.20 6.32
C GLN A 100 9.46 3.75 7.13
N MET A 101 8.48 3.14 6.47
CA MET A 101 7.25 2.66 7.10
C MET A 101 7.12 1.15 6.88
N THR A 102 6.78 0.40 7.92
CA THR A 102 6.46 -1.02 7.79
C THR A 102 4.96 -1.22 7.61
N ALA A 103 4.58 -2.27 6.91
CA ALA A 103 3.18 -2.69 6.82
C ALA A 103 3.05 -4.21 6.88
N MET A 104 1.91 -4.70 7.39
CA MET A 104 1.48 -6.09 7.22
C MET A 104 0.12 -6.10 6.53
N ASN A 105 0.06 -6.70 5.36
CA ASN A 105 -1.15 -6.71 4.55
C ASN A 105 -1.59 -8.15 4.29
N LEU A 106 -2.90 -8.39 4.37
CA LEU A 106 -3.53 -9.66 4.04
C LEU A 106 -4.30 -9.52 2.73
N TYR A 107 -4.00 -10.37 1.77
CA TYR A 107 -4.62 -10.41 0.46
C TYR A 107 -5.42 -11.69 0.28
N LYS A 108 -6.54 -11.58 -0.45
CA LYS A 108 -7.29 -12.72 -0.98
C LYS A 108 -7.24 -12.68 -2.51
N ILE A 109 -6.88 -13.80 -3.12
CA ILE A 109 -6.68 -13.92 -4.56
C ILE A 109 -7.59 -15.01 -5.11
N VAL A 110 -8.49 -14.67 -6.03
CA VAL A 110 -9.40 -15.62 -6.68
C VAL A 110 -9.20 -15.53 -8.18
N ASN A 111 -9.11 -16.68 -8.86
CA ASN A 111 -8.92 -16.77 -10.31
C ASN A 111 -7.72 -15.95 -10.83
N GLY A 112 -6.68 -15.81 -10.01
CA GLY A 112 -5.47 -15.05 -10.36
C GLY A 112 -5.61 -13.53 -10.23
N LYS A 113 -6.68 -13.04 -9.58
CA LYS A 113 -6.91 -11.62 -9.28
C LYS A 113 -7.08 -11.38 -7.79
N ILE A 114 -6.61 -10.24 -7.29
CA ILE A 114 -6.88 -9.76 -5.93
C ILE A 114 -8.34 -9.35 -5.86
N VAL A 115 -9.05 -9.89 -4.88
CA VAL A 115 -10.46 -9.56 -4.59
C VAL A 115 -10.61 -8.86 -3.25
N GLU A 116 -9.59 -8.88 -2.39
CA GLU A 116 -9.64 -8.25 -1.08
C GLU A 116 -8.23 -7.97 -0.56
N GLU A 117 -8.04 -6.82 0.08
CA GLU A 117 -6.85 -6.47 0.86
C GLU A 117 -7.24 -5.83 2.19
N TYR A 118 -6.65 -6.30 3.29
CA TYR A 118 -6.61 -5.58 4.55
C TYR A 118 -5.21 -5.02 4.76
N GLY A 119 -5.06 -3.70 4.63
CA GLY A 119 -3.78 -3.02 4.81
C GLY A 119 -3.60 -2.50 6.23
N LEU A 120 -2.48 -2.85 6.88
CA LEU A 120 -2.07 -2.30 8.18
C LEU A 120 -0.67 -1.67 8.09
N PRO A 121 -0.54 -0.49 7.46
CA PRO A 121 0.68 0.30 7.55
C PRO A 121 0.85 0.93 8.94
N ASP A 122 2.10 1.09 9.38
CA ASP A 122 2.44 1.85 10.59
C ASP A 122 2.26 3.36 10.36
N MET A 123 1.00 3.77 10.32
CA MET A 123 0.61 5.16 10.15
C MET A 123 1.09 6.03 11.32
N PHE A 124 1.14 5.48 12.54
CA PHE A 124 1.63 6.23 13.69
C PHE A 124 3.11 6.59 13.51
N GLY A 125 3.96 5.61 13.21
CA GLY A 125 5.38 5.82 12.93
C GLY A 125 5.61 6.75 11.75
N LEU A 126 4.79 6.66 10.69
CA LEU A 126 4.85 7.58 9.56
C LEU A 126 4.54 9.03 9.99
N MET A 127 3.44 9.24 10.72
CA MET A 127 3.01 10.57 11.16
C MET A 127 4.04 11.24 12.09
N VAL A 128 4.76 10.46 12.87
CA VAL A 128 5.89 10.94 13.68
C VAL A 128 7.08 11.35 12.81
N GLN A 129 7.46 10.52 11.84
CA GLN A 129 8.59 10.81 10.94
C GLN A 129 8.39 12.11 10.16
N ILE A 130 7.17 12.35 9.65
CA ILE A 130 6.83 13.57 8.90
C ILE A 130 6.58 14.79 9.79
N GLY A 131 6.59 14.64 11.12
CA GLY A 131 6.43 15.72 12.08
C GLY A 131 4.98 16.14 12.35
N ALA A 132 4.00 15.36 11.91
CA ALA A 132 2.57 15.58 12.19
C ALA A 132 2.21 15.26 13.64
N VAL A 133 2.85 14.23 14.20
CA VAL A 133 2.74 13.85 15.60
C VAL A 133 4.09 14.06 16.27
N LYS A 134 4.11 14.81 17.36
CA LYS A 134 5.29 14.94 18.22
C LYS A 134 5.15 13.94 19.36
N ILE A 135 6.08 13.00 19.45
CA ILE A 135 6.24 12.20 20.66
C ILE A 135 7.18 12.99 21.58
N PRO A 136 6.72 13.42 22.76
CA PRO A 136 7.63 13.88 23.80
C PRO A 136 8.42 12.66 24.28
N LEU A 137 9.61 12.46 23.74
CA LEU A 137 10.58 11.56 24.34
C LEU A 137 11.15 12.25 25.59
N PRO A 138 11.40 11.50 26.68
CA PRO A 138 12.12 12.03 27.84
C PRO A 138 13.53 12.49 27.48
#